data_AF-A0A965RM53-F1
#
_entry.id   AF-A0A965RM53-F1
#
_cell.length_a   1.000
_cell.length_b   1.000
_cell.length_c   1.000
_cell.angle_alpha   90.00
_cell.angle_beta   90.00
_cell.angle_gamma   90.00
#
_symmetry.space_group_name_H-M   'P 1'
#
loop_
_entity.id
_entity.type
_entity.pdbx_description
1 polymer ?
#
loop_
_entity_poly.entity_id
_entity_poly.type
_entity_poly.pdbx_seq_one_letter_code
_entity_poly.pdbx_strand_id
1 'polypeptide(L)' 'MINEKNASGTKGFLMWNTKAQDFVFRVYNKDKSFSDYRILCEELELTINSDHYSLFTTDNRKYIDFSSKNTIKRKD' A
#
# COMPACT_ATOMS: atom_id res chain seq x y z
N MET A 1 5.03 5.87 29.64
CA MET A 1 6.32 6.21 29.02
C MET A 1 6.17 6.04 27.52
N ILE A 2 6.49 7.05 26.72
CA ILE A 2 6.38 6.99 25.26
C ILE A 2 7.69 6.41 24.73
N ASN A 3 7.61 5.34 23.93
CA ASN A 3 8.76 4.75 23.26
C ASN A 3 8.74 5.15 21.79
N GLU A 4 9.29 6.31 21.48
CA GLU A 4 9.37 6.86 20.13
C GLU A 4 10.67 6.44 19.45
N LYS A 5 10.59 6.03 18.19
CA LYS A 5 11.74 5.70 17.35
C LYS A 5 11.54 6.28 15.97
N ASN A 6 12.60 6.85 15.41
CA ASN A 6 12.61 7.30 14.02
C ASN A 6 12.31 6.13 13.07
N ALA A 7 11.32 6.31 12.20
CA ALA A 7 10.83 5.28 11.28
C ALA A 7 11.58 5.23 9.93
N SER A 8 12.55 6.12 9.68
CA SER A 8 13.33 6.19 8.44
C SER A 8 13.98 4.84 8.09
N GLY A 9 13.88 4.45 6.83
CA GLY A 9 14.39 3.18 6.30
C GLY A 9 13.54 1.94 6.64
N THR A 10 12.42 2.10 7.36
CA THR A 10 11.54 0.97 7.71
C THR A 10 10.82 0.47 6.47
N LYS A 11 11.02 -0.81 6.13
CA LYS A 11 10.25 -1.49 5.07
C LYS A 11 8.92 -1.99 5.63
N GLY A 12 7.83 -1.62 4.98
CA GLY A 12 6.49 -2.09 5.31
C GLY A 12 5.54 -1.98 4.12
N PHE A 13 4.25 -2.19 4.37
CA PHE A 13 3.22 -2.22 3.35
C PHE A 13 2.03 -1.37 3.78
N LEU A 14 1.54 -0.52 2.89
CA LEU A 14 0.23 0.10 3.06
C LEU A 14 -0.84 -0.96 2.80
N MET A 15 -1.71 -1.19 3.76
CA MET A 15 -2.74 -2.22 3.69
C MET A 15 -4.10 -1.66 4.09
N TRP A 16 -5.14 -2.04 3.36
CA TRP A 16 -6.52 -1.88 3.82
C TRP A 16 -6.81 -2.93 4.91
N ASN A 17 -7.07 -2.49 6.14
CA ASN A 17 -7.45 -3.36 7.24
C ASN A 17 -8.98 -3.43 7.31
N THR A 18 -9.56 -4.59 7.00
CA THR A 18 -11.01 -4.78 6.98
C THR A 18 -11.68 -4.69 8.35
N LYS A 19 -10.95 -4.98 9.45
CA LYS A 19 -11.48 -4.87 10.82
C LYS A 19 -11.52 -3.43 11.30
N ALA A 20 -10.46 -2.67 11.02
CA ALA A 20 -10.39 -1.25 11.35
C ALA A 20 -11.17 -0.37 10.36
N GLN A 21 -11.51 -0.92 9.17
CA GLN A 21 -12.04 -0.18 8.03
C GLN A 21 -11.19 1.04 7.68
N ASP A 22 -9.87 0.87 7.74
CA ASP A 22 -8.90 1.95 7.56
C ASP A 22 -7.60 1.42 6.94
N PHE A 23 -6.78 2.32 6.41
CA PHE A 23 -5.43 1.99 5.96
C PHE A 23 -4.46 1.95 7.14
N VAL A 24 -3.58 0.94 7.15
CA VAL A 24 -2.50 0.79 8.13
C VAL A 24 -1.18 0.57 7.42
N PHE A 25 -0.09 0.98 8.06
CA PHE A 25 1.25 0.62 7.65
C PHE A 25 1.70 -0.62 8.41
N ARG A 26 1.81 -1.76 7.72
CA ARG A 26 2.21 -3.04 8.32
C ARG A 26 3.71 -3.25 8.17
N VAL A 27 4.39 -3.51 9.29
CA VAL A 27 5.79 -3.92 9.34
C VAL A 27 5.86 -5.40 9.71
N TYR A 28 6.54 -6.20 8.88
CA TYR A 28 6.78 -7.62 9.17
C TYR A 28 8.08 -7.81 9.93
N ASN A 29 8.01 -8.54 11.03
CA ASN A 29 9.14 -8.93 11.84
C ASN A 29 9.81 -10.18 11.27
N LYS A 30 11.05 -10.46 11.70
CA LYS A 30 11.84 -11.63 11.25
C LYS A 30 11.16 -12.97 11.56
N ASP A 31 10.37 -13.01 12.63
CA ASP A 31 9.62 -14.19 13.08
C ASP A 31 8.27 -14.36 12.37
N LYS A 32 8.01 -13.59 11.31
CA LYS A 32 6.74 -13.54 10.54
C LYS A 32 5.55 -12.95 11.31
N SER A 33 5.73 -12.50 12.55
CA SER A 33 4.75 -11.63 13.19
C SER A 33 4.73 -10.27 12.50
N PHE A 34 3.71 -9.47 12.77
CA PHE A 34 3.61 -8.13 12.21
C PHE A 34 3.12 -7.13 13.25
N SER A 35 3.40 -5.85 12.99
CA SER A 35 2.86 -4.73 13.74
C SER A 35 2.20 -3.77 12.77
N ASP A 36 0.95 -3.41 13.07
CA ASP A 36 0.17 -2.45 12.29
C ASP A 36 0.26 -1.08 12.96
N TYR A 37 0.71 -0.10 12.20
CA TYR A 37 0.77 1.29 12.63
C TYR A 37 -0.36 2.07 11.96
N ARG A 38 -1.17 2.76 12.76
CA ARG A 38 -2.14 3.73 12.25
C ARG A 38 -1.39 4.95 11.71
N ILE A 39 -1.79 5.41 10.53
CA ILE A 39 -1.20 6.60 9.90
C ILE A 39 -1.95 7.82 10.43
N LEU A 40 -1.27 8.65 11.22
CA LEU A 40 -1.84 9.85 11.85
C LEU A 40 -1.22 11.15 11.35
N CYS A 41 -0.20 11.07 10.49
CA CYS A 41 0.35 12.25 9.82
C CYS A 41 -0.62 12.74 8.74
N GLU A 42 -0.61 14.04 8.48
CA GLU A 42 -1.48 14.67 7.48
C GLU A 42 -1.19 14.16 6.07
N GLU A 43 0.11 14.03 5.74
CA GLU A 43 0.57 13.53 4.46
C GLU A 43 1.66 12.47 4.68
N LEU A 44 1.65 11.44 3.84
CA LEU A 44 2.68 10.41 3.78
C LEU A 44 3.02 10.16 2.31
N GLU A 45 4.23 10.53 1.90
CA GLU A 45 4.70 10.27 0.55
C GLU A 45 4.95 8.77 0.35
N LEU A 46 4.43 8.22 -0.74
CA LEU A 46 4.59 6.82 -1.14
C LEU A 46 4.98 6.75 -2.60
N THR A 47 6.01 5.95 -2.91
CA THR A 47 6.40 5.66 -4.30
C THR A 47 6.01 4.23 -4.64
N ILE A 48 5.22 4.05 -5.71
CA ILE A 48 4.87 2.73 -6.25
C ILE A 48 5.95 2.32 -7.25
N ASN A 49 6.81 1.38 -6.85
CA ASN A 49 7.97 0.98 -7.63
C ASN A 49 7.75 -0.30 -8.47
N SER A 50 6.52 -0.81 -8.55
CA SER A 50 6.19 -2.03 -9.29
C SER A 50 5.39 -1.70 -10.55
N ASP A 51 5.79 -2.27 -11.68
CA ASP A 51 5.12 -2.11 -12.98
C ASP A 51 3.87 -2.99 -13.13
N HIS A 52 3.59 -3.80 -12.10
CA HIS A 52 2.35 -4.58 -11.97
C HIS A 52 1.18 -3.77 -11.43
N TYR A 53 1.37 -2.52 -11.03
CA TYR A 53 0.27 -1.67 -10.57
C TYR A 53 -0.03 -0.59 -11.61
N SER A 54 -1.28 -0.15 -11.67
CA SER A 54 -1.73 0.91 -12.56
C SER A 54 -2.68 1.85 -11.85
N LEU A 55 -2.58 3.14 -12.19
CA LEU A 55 -3.54 4.15 -11.80
C LEU A 55 -4.68 4.15 -12.81
N PHE A 56 -5.84 3.64 -12.40
CA PHE A 56 -7.05 3.65 -13.20
C PHE A 56 -7.87 4.90 -12.92
N THR A 57 -8.40 5.50 -13.99
CA THR A 57 -9.39 6.57 -13.92
C THR A 57 -10.61 6.15 -14.72
N THR A 58 -11.77 6.25 -14.08
CA THR A 58 -13.10 6.07 -14.68
C THR A 58 -13.90 7.34 -14.45
N ASP A 59 -15.07 7.47 -15.09
CA ASP A 59 -15.93 8.65 -14.95
C ASP A 59 -16.27 8.96 -13.49
N ASN A 60 -16.35 7.94 -12.64
CA ASN A 60 -16.81 8.09 -11.25
C ASN A 60 -15.73 7.82 -10.19
N ARG A 61 -14.59 7.22 -10.56
CA ARG A 61 -13.62 6.69 -9.59
C ARG A 61 -12.19 6.72 -10.11
N LYS A 62 -11.25 6.96 -9.19
CA LYS A 62 -9.81 6.75 -9.37
C LYS A 62 -9.36 5.67 -8.40
N TYR A 63 -8.59 4.70 -8.86
CA TYR A 63 -8.12 3.60 -8.02
C TYR A 63 -6.79 3.05 -8.52
N ILE A 64 -6.06 2.39 -7.62
CA ILE A 64 -4.84 1.67 -7.92
C ILE A 64 -5.19 0.20 -7.92
N ASP A 65 -4.87 -0.51 -8.99
CA ASP A 65 -5.10 -1.96 -9.07
C ASP A 65 -3.96 -2.63 -9.86
N PHE A 66 -3.94 -3.96 -9.84
CA PHE A 66 -3.03 -4.73 -10.66
C PHE A 66 -3.28 -4.45 -12.14
N SER A 67 -2.20 -4.13 -12.86
CA SER A 67 -2.22 -3.99 -14.30
C SER A 67 -2.61 -5.35 -14.90
N SER A 68 -3.68 -5.37 -15.69
CA SER A 68 -4.20 -6.58 -16.33
C SER A 68 -3.38 -6.99 -17.56
N LYS A 69 -2.03 -6.92 -17.48
CA LYS A 69 -1.06 -7.06 -18.59
C LYS A 69 -1.13 -8.37 -19.42
N ASN A 70 -2.22 -9.14 -19.39
CA ASN A 70 -2.48 -10.33 -20.21
C ASN A 70 -3.74 -10.30 -21.11
N THR A 71 -4.37 -9.15 -21.38
CA THR A 71 -5.48 -9.09 -22.36
C THR A 71 -5.28 -8.03 -23.44
N ILE A 72 -4.17 -8.10 -24.17
CA ILE A 72 -4.14 -7.61 -25.56
C ILE A 72 -4.10 -8.85 -26.46
N LYS A 73 -5.29 -9.38 -26.80
CA LYS A 73 -5.39 -10.24 -27.99
C LYS A 73 -5.08 -9.35 -29.19
N ARG A 74 -3.94 -9.59 -29.84
CA ARG A 74 -3.69 -9.09 -31.19
C ARG A 74 -4.85 -9.55 -32.05
N LYS A 75 -5.57 -8.61 -32.68
CA LYS A 75 -6.39 -8.92 -33.84
C LYS A 75 -5.42 -9.01 -35.02
N ASP A 76 -5.42 -10.16 -35.67
CA ASP A 76 -4.81 -10.36 -36.99
C ASP A 76 -5.45 -9.44 -38.03
#